data_AF-A0A1H7SU77-F1
#
_entry.id   AF-A0A1H7SU77-F1
#
_cell.length_a   1.000
_cell.length_b   1.000
_cell.length_c   1.000
_cell.angle_alpha   90.00
_cell.angle_beta   90.00
_cell.angle_gamma   90.00
#
_symmetry.space_group_name_H-M   'P 1'
#
loop_
_entity.id
_entity.type
_entity.pdbx_description
1 polymer ?
#
loop_
_entity_poly.entity_id
_entity_poly.type
_entity_poly.pdbx_seq_one_letter_code
_entity_poly.pdbx_strand_id
1 'polypeptide(L)'
;MNTPNSQVALELKRLRQKLSLAPTHFADLWQEHGSLWQTLGWNEAQARLYLKCLPGVVAQEEAGNHPGGQALIYQIKSGAAENKAGAFDLADEMVALLSHAGRPMPLAQLINKLPAGLVVTEPMLRSAAQQDPRLELRGPLLKLAH
;
A
#
# COMPACT_ATOMS: atom_id res chain seq x y z
N MET A 1 -24.48 -18.82 18.75
CA MET A 1 -23.03 -18.87 19.04
C MET A 1 -22.32 -18.03 17.99
N ASN A 2 -21.97 -16.77 18.32
CA ASN A 2 -21.23 -15.90 17.42
C ASN A 2 -19.75 -16.28 17.46
N THR A 3 -19.18 -16.63 16.32
CA THR A 3 -17.76 -16.94 16.21
C THR A 3 -16.92 -15.68 16.43
N PRO A 4 -15.84 -15.72 17.22
CA PRO A 4 -14.99 -14.55 17.50
C PRO A 4 -14.45 -13.88 16.23
N ASN A 5 -14.34 -14.62 15.12
CA ASN A 5 -13.93 -14.10 13.82
C ASN A 5 -14.88 -13.07 13.20
N SER A 6 -16.20 -13.15 13.43
CA SER A 6 -17.14 -12.19 12.83
C SER A 6 -17.07 -10.83 13.51
N GLN A 7 -16.84 -10.82 14.82
CA GLN A 7 -16.68 -9.61 15.61
C GLN A 7 -15.37 -8.88 15.29
N VAL A 8 -14.26 -9.62 15.19
CA VAL A 8 -12.96 -9.05 14.77
C VAL A 8 -13.05 -8.43 13.37
N ALA A 9 -13.68 -9.12 12.41
CA ALA A 9 -13.87 -8.60 11.07
C ALA A 9 -14.70 -7.31 11.04
N LEU A 10 -15.74 -7.22 11.88
CA LEU A 10 -16.56 -6.02 11.98
C LEU A 10 -15.79 -4.83 12.58
N GLU A 11 -15.02 -5.08 13.65
CA GLU A 11 -14.21 -4.07 14.31
C GLU A 11 -13.08 -3.54 13.40
N LEU A 12 -12.42 -4.43 12.65
CA LEU A 12 -11.45 -4.02 11.62
C LEU A 12 -12.10 -3.18 10.51
N LYS A 13 -13.34 -3.52 10.11
CA LYS A 13 -14.09 -2.73 9.12
C LYS A 13 -14.40 -1.32 9.66
N ARG A 14 -14.78 -1.21 10.93
CA ARG A 14 -15.05 0.07 11.60
C ARG A 14 -13.79 0.93 11.73
N LEU A 15 -12.68 0.33 12.16
CA LEU A 15 -11.37 0.97 12.22
C LEU A 15 -11.01 1.57 10.86
N ARG A 16 -11.16 0.80 9.78
CA ARG A 16 -10.89 1.26 8.41
C ARG A 16 -11.82 2.39 7.98
N GLN A 17 -13.11 2.33 8.30
CA GLN A 17 -14.05 3.41 8.01
C GLN A 17 -13.64 4.71 8.72
N LYS A 18 -13.24 4.63 9.99
CA LYS A 18 -12.79 5.80 10.75
C LYS A 18 -11.57 6.45 10.11
N LEU A 19 -10.56 5.66 9.78
CA LEU A 19 -9.34 6.14 9.11
C LEU A 19 -9.63 6.78 7.74
N SER A 20 -10.72 6.39 7.08
CA SER A 20 -11.19 7.00 5.82
C SER A 20 -11.92 8.33 6.00
N LEU A 21 -12.46 8.61 7.18
CA LEU A 21 -13.22 9.84 7.44
C LEU A 21 -12.31 10.99 7.85
N ALA A 22 -11.34 10.73 8.73
CA ALA A 22 -10.47 11.76 9.28
C ALA A 22 -9.09 11.21 9.66
N PRO A 23 -8.04 12.05 9.60
CA PRO A 23 -6.77 11.73 10.23
C PRO A 23 -6.99 11.48 11.73
N THR A 24 -6.51 10.35 12.25
CA THR A 24 -6.73 9.95 13.65
C THR A 24 -5.40 9.61 14.32
N HIS A 25 -5.19 10.05 15.56
CA HIS A 25 -3.98 9.70 16.31
C HIS A 25 -3.98 8.23 16.73
N PHE A 26 -2.78 7.66 16.86
CA PHE A 26 -2.65 6.30 17.40
C PHE A 26 -3.31 6.13 18.76
N ALA A 27 -3.14 7.11 19.68
CA ALA A 27 -3.67 7.03 21.03
C ALA A 27 -5.21 6.85 21.02
N ASP A 28 -5.91 7.58 20.16
CA ASP A 28 -7.36 7.48 20.03
C ASP A 28 -7.77 6.12 19.45
N LEU A 29 -7.06 5.63 18.43
CA LEU A 29 -7.31 4.31 17.83
C LEU A 29 -7.07 3.17 18.83
N TRP A 30 -6.06 3.33 19.68
CA TRP A 30 -5.71 2.36 20.72
C TRP A 30 -6.78 2.28 21.81
N GLN A 31 -7.27 3.43 22.29
CA GLN A 31 -8.31 3.50 23.31
C GLN A 31 -9.67 3.04 22.78
N GLU A 32 -10.09 3.53 21.61
CA GLU A 32 -11.43 3.24 21.08
C GLU A 32 -11.60 1.80 20.59
N HIS A 33 -10.55 1.20 20.05
CA HIS A 33 -10.57 -0.19 19.59
C HIS A 33 -9.86 -1.15 20.58
N GLY A 34 -9.82 -0.80 21.87
CA GLY A 34 -9.15 -1.62 22.90
C GLY A 34 -9.61 -3.08 22.94
N SER A 35 -10.91 -3.33 22.75
CA SER A 35 -11.48 -4.68 22.72
C SER A 35 -10.99 -5.50 21.52
N LEU A 36 -10.78 -4.86 20.36
CA LEU A 36 -10.19 -5.48 19.18
C LEU A 36 -8.74 -5.89 19.46
N TRP A 37 -7.93 -4.98 19.99
CA TRP A 37 -6.52 -5.24 20.29
C TRP A 37 -6.34 -6.36 21.33
N GLN A 38 -7.19 -6.37 22.36
CA GLN A 38 -7.21 -7.43 23.37
C GLN A 38 -7.62 -8.79 22.78
N THR A 39 -8.64 -8.82 21.91
CA THR A 39 -9.08 -10.06 21.25
C THR A 39 -7.99 -10.64 20.35
N LEU A 40 -7.21 -9.77 19.71
CA LEU A 40 -6.06 -10.15 18.88
C LEU A 40 -4.80 -10.47 19.70
N GLY A 41 -4.78 -10.15 21.00
CA GLY A 41 -3.60 -10.30 21.86
C GLY A 41 -2.43 -9.39 21.45
N TRP A 42 -2.71 -8.25 20.82
CA TRP A 42 -1.67 -7.34 20.30
C TRP A 42 -1.23 -6.32 21.34
N ASN A 43 0.07 -5.99 21.31
CA ASN A 43 0.63 -4.83 22.00
C ASN A 43 0.65 -3.58 21.09
N GLU A 44 1.00 -2.42 21.66
CA GLU A 44 1.01 -1.16 20.90
C GLU A 44 1.93 -1.21 19.67
N ALA A 45 3.11 -1.82 19.78
CA ALA A 45 4.06 -1.91 18.68
C ALA A 45 3.49 -2.73 17.51
N GLN A 46 2.83 -3.84 17.81
CA GLN A 46 2.17 -4.70 16.82
C GLN A 46 1.00 -3.98 16.14
N ALA A 47 0.16 -3.26 16.90
CA ALA A 47 -0.92 -2.47 16.33
C ALA A 47 -0.40 -1.33 15.44
N ARG A 48 0.65 -0.62 15.88
CA ARG A 48 1.31 0.42 15.05
C ARG A 48 1.87 -0.15 13.76
N LEU A 49 2.53 -1.31 13.83
CA LEU A 49 3.07 -1.99 12.66
C LEU A 49 1.96 -2.41 11.70
N TYR A 50 0.89 -3.02 12.22
CA TYR A 50 -0.27 -3.39 11.42
C TYR A 50 -0.86 -2.19 10.68
N LEU A 51 -1.09 -1.07 11.38
CA LEU A 51 -1.61 0.16 10.77
C LEU A 51 -0.69 0.70 9.67
N LYS A 52 0.64 0.60 9.81
CA LYS A 52 1.60 0.97 8.76
C LYS A 52 1.56 0.01 7.56
N CYS A 53 1.20 -1.25 7.78
CA CYS A 53 1.07 -2.26 6.73
C CYS A 53 -0.31 -2.23 6.04
N LEU A 54 -1.27 -1.45 6.54
CA LEU A 54 -2.59 -1.38 5.93
C LEU A 54 -2.53 -0.68 4.57
N PRO A 55 -3.13 -1.28 3.53
CA PRO A 55 -3.11 -0.69 2.18
C PRO A 55 -3.85 0.65 2.17
N GLY A 56 -3.17 1.69 1.71
CA GLY A 56 -3.71 3.05 1.58
C GLY A 56 -3.70 3.86 2.88
N VAL A 57 -3.25 3.30 4.00
CA VAL A 57 -3.03 4.05 5.23
C VAL A 57 -1.68 4.75 5.16
N VAL A 58 -1.68 6.06 5.35
CA VAL A 58 -0.48 6.87 5.48
C VAL A 58 -0.32 7.24 6.95
N ALA A 59 0.85 6.92 7.50
CA ALA A 59 1.26 7.41 8.81
C ALA A 59 2.06 8.70 8.60
N GLN A 60 1.58 9.81 9.14
CA GLN A 60 2.26 11.09 9.11
C GLN A 60 2.67 11.48 10.53
N GLU A 61 3.88 12.00 10.66
CA GLU A 61 4.30 12.64 11.90
C GLU A 61 3.61 13.99 11.99
N GLU A 62 2.94 14.24 13.11
CA GLU A 62 2.38 15.54 13.38
C GLU A 62 3.52 16.55 13.56
N ALA A 63 3.56 17.56 12.69
CA ALA A 63 4.48 18.70 12.83
C ALA A 63 3.98 19.62 13.96
N GLY A 64 4.09 19.12 15.20
CA GLY A 64 3.72 19.81 16.41
C GLY A 64 4.72 19.46 17.49
N ASN A 65 5.17 20.47 18.24
CA ASN A 65 6.20 20.36 19.26
C ASN A 65 5.63 19.61 20.48
N HIS A 66 5.46 18.29 20.39
CA HIS A 66 4.90 17.46 21.45
C HIS A 66 6.01 16.94 22.38
N PRO A 67 6.02 17.31 23.67
CA PRO A 67 7.03 16.84 24.60
C PRO A 67 6.67 15.41 25.03
N GLY A 68 7.24 14.40 24.37
CA GLY A 68 7.11 13.01 24.84
C GLY A 68 7.00 11.91 23.80
N GLY A 69 7.12 12.20 22.51
CA GLY A 69 7.22 11.15 21.49
C GLY A 69 6.46 11.47 20.21
N GLN A 70 6.89 10.83 19.12
CA GLN A 70 6.33 10.96 17.77
C GLN A 70 4.81 10.71 17.79
N ALA A 71 4.02 11.77 17.69
CA ALA A 71 2.58 11.69 17.49
C ALA A 71 2.34 11.30 16.03
N LEU A 72 2.07 10.01 15.80
CA LEU A 72 1.70 9.51 14.48
C LEU A 72 0.19 9.63 14.28
N ILE A 73 -0.16 10.31 13.20
CA ILE A 73 -1.52 10.42 12.70
C ILE A 73 -1.67 9.43 11.55
N TYR A 74 -2.71 8.61 11.60
CA TYR A 74 -3.06 7.63 10.59
C TYR A 74 -4.28 8.10 9.81
N GLN A 75 -4.19 8.07 8.48
CA GLN A 75 -5.31 8.39 7.60
C GLN A 75 -5.28 7.49 6.36
N ILE A 76 -6.46 7.06 5.92
CA ILE A 76 -6.64 6.54 4.56
C ILE A 76 -6.88 7.75 3.68
N LYS A 77 -6.00 7.98 2.70
CA LYS A 77 -6.18 9.07 1.72
C LYS A 77 -7.41 8.77 0.85
N SER A 78 -8.58 9.23 1.29
CA SER A 78 -9.81 9.19 0.52
C SER A 78 -9.87 10.40 -0.41
N GLY A 79 -9.01 10.38 -1.43
CA GLY A 79 -9.25 11.07 -2.69
C GLY A 79 -9.64 10.03 -3.72
N ALA A 80 -10.33 10.42 -4.79
CA ALA A 80 -10.61 9.61 -5.97
C ALA A 80 -9.30 9.17 -6.68
N ALA A 81 -8.59 8.28 -6.01
CA ALA A 81 -7.40 7.57 -6.40
C ALA A 81 -7.56 6.17 -5.83
N GLU A 82 -8.43 5.40 -6.47
CA GLU A 82 -7.98 4.07 -6.84
C GLU A 82 -6.57 4.25 -7.44
N ASN A 83 -5.55 3.90 -6.66
CA ASN A 83 -4.15 3.62 -7.02
C ASN A 83 -3.14 4.19 -6.01
N LYS A 84 -2.51 3.26 -5.28
CA LYS A 84 -1.05 3.14 -5.20
C LYS A 84 -0.22 4.33 -4.71
N ALA A 85 -0.70 5.11 -3.75
CA ALA A 85 0.19 6.00 -2.98
C ALA A 85 0.89 5.22 -1.85
N GLY A 86 1.82 4.32 -2.22
CA GLY A 86 2.71 3.61 -1.28
C GLY A 86 2.85 2.10 -1.55
N ALA A 87 1.98 1.52 -2.37
CA ALA A 87 2.18 0.17 -2.89
C ALA A 87 3.00 0.29 -4.16
N PHE A 88 4.19 -0.31 -4.17
CA PHE A 88 4.99 -0.48 -5.37
C PHE A 88 4.11 -0.97 -6.53
N ASP A 89 3.99 -0.16 -7.59
CA ASP A 89 3.29 -0.57 -8.80
C ASP A 89 4.31 -0.98 -9.86
N LEU A 90 4.34 -2.27 -10.14
CA LEU A 90 5.17 -2.82 -11.19
C LEU A 90 4.89 -2.17 -12.56
N ALA A 91 3.63 -1.85 -12.87
CA ALA A 91 3.29 -1.23 -14.15
C ALA A 91 3.78 0.21 -14.26
N ASP A 92 3.64 1.02 -13.20
CA ASP A 92 4.17 2.39 -13.16
C ASP A 92 5.69 2.41 -13.31
N GLU A 93 6.41 1.50 -12.65
CA GLU A 93 7.86 1.38 -12.79
C GLU A 93 8.28 0.97 -14.21
N MET A 94 7.55 0.02 -14.82
CA MET A 94 7.79 -0.36 -16.21
C MET A 94 7.55 0.82 -17.17
N VAL A 95 6.51 1.62 -16.94
CA VAL A 95 6.25 2.85 -17.69
C VAL A 95 7.37 3.87 -17.49
N ALA A 96 7.84 4.09 -16.26
CA ALA A 96 8.92 5.02 -15.95
C ALA A 96 10.24 4.62 -16.65
N LEU A 97 10.61 3.33 -16.59
CA LEU A 97 11.79 2.79 -17.25
C LEU A 97 11.72 2.93 -18.77
N LEU A 98 10.56 2.65 -19.37
CA LEU A 98 10.37 2.78 -20.82
C LEU A 98 10.35 4.24 -21.27
N SER A 99 9.75 5.12 -20.48
CA SER A 99 9.71 6.58 -20.73
C SER A 99 11.12 7.18 -20.69
N HIS A 100 11.93 6.76 -19.71
CA HIS A 100 13.33 7.17 -19.62
C HIS A 100 14.20 6.59 -20.74
N ALA A 101 13.97 5.33 -21.12
CA ALA A 101 14.73 4.68 -22.19
C ALA A 101 14.35 5.17 -23.60
N GLY A 102 13.13 5.67 -23.79
CA GLY A 102 12.62 6.19 -25.07
C GLY A 102 12.50 5.13 -26.18
N ARG A 103 12.57 3.83 -25.84
CA ARG A 103 12.57 2.73 -26.80
C ARG A 103 11.94 1.45 -26.24
N PRO A 104 11.39 0.57 -27.09
CA PRO A 104 10.97 -0.77 -26.68
C PRO A 104 12.10 -1.56 -26.04
N MET A 105 11.80 -2.32 -24.98
CA MET A 105 12.80 -3.08 -24.21
C MET A 105 12.36 -4.54 -24.02
N PRO A 106 13.29 -5.51 -24.11
CA PRO A 106 13.00 -6.91 -23.76
C PRO A 106 12.62 -7.05 -22.28
N LEU A 107 11.67 -7.94 -21.97
CA LEU A 107 11.25 -8.22 -20.59
C LEU A 107 12.44 -8.66 -19.70
N ALA A 108 13.35 -9.46 -20.24
CA ALA A 108 14.56 -9.88 -19.53
C ALA A 108 15.48 -8.71 -19.15
N GLN A 109 15.54 -7.65 -19.98
CA GLN A 109 16.31 -6.45 -19.66
C GLN A 109 15.59 -5.57 -18.64
N LEU A 110 14.25 -5.52 -18.67
CA LEU A 110 13.45 -4.81 -17.68
C LEU A 110 13.66 -5.39 -16.28
N ILE A 111 13.69 -6.72 -16.14
CA ILE A 111 13.94 -7.39 -14.85
C ILE A 111 15.25 -6.90 -14.20
N ASN A 112 16.31 -6.74 -14.99
CA ASN A 112 17.62 -6.28 -14.51
C ASN A 112 17.68 -4.79 -14.19
N LYS A 113 16.68 -4.01 -14.62
CA LYS A 113 16.61 -2.55 -14.43
C LYS A 113 15.60 -2.12 -13.38
N LEU A 114 14.82 -3.06 -12.84
CA LEU A 114 13.92 -2.79 -11.74
C LEU A 114 14.70 -2.50 -10.46
N PRO A 115 14.09 -1.76 -9.50
CA PRO A 115 14.75 -1.42 -8.24
C PRO A 115 15.28 -2.66 -7.50
N ALA A 116 16.47 -2.52 -6.91
CA ALA A 116 17.08 -3.59 -6.12
C ALA A 116 16.17 -3.98 -4.94
N GLY A 117 16.05 -5.28 -4.68
CA GLY A 117 15.17 -5.83 -3.64
C GLY A 117 13.80 -6.29 -4.16
N LEU A 118 13.48 -6.06 -5.44
CA LEU A 118 12.30 -6.65 -6.06
C LEU A 118 12.63 -7.97 -6.77
N VAL A 119 11.95 -9.04 -6.36
CA VAL A 119 12.02 -10.33 -7.06
C VAL A 119 10.82 -10.42 -7.99
N VAL A 120 11.10 -10.32 -9.29
CA VAL A 120 10.07 -10.26 -10.33
C VAL A 120 10.44 -11.19 -11.45
N THR A 121 9.45 -11.93 -11.94
CA THR A 121 9.63 -12.89 -13.03
C THR A 121 9.02 -12.38 -14.32
N GLU A 122 9.47 -12.90 -15.46
CA GLU A 122 8.92 -12.50 -16.76
C GLU A 122 7.40 -12.69 -16.86
N PRO A 123 6.78 -13.79 -16.36
CA PRO A 123 5.32 -13.92 -16.31
C PRO A 123 4.63 -12.80 -15.53
N MET A 124 5.24 -12.31 -14.45
CA MET A 124 4.68 -11.20 -13.65
C MET A 124 4.70 -9.89 -14.43
N LEU A 125 5.81 -9.57 -15.11
CA LEU A 125 5.89 -8.39 -15.97
C LEU A 125 4.87 -8.48 -17.12
N ARG A 126 4.74 -9.66 -17.72
CA ARG A 126 3.78 -9.90 -18.80
C ARG A 126 2.34 -9.69 -18.34
N SER A 127 1.98 -10.24 -17.17
CA SER A 127 0.66 -10.05 -16.58
C SER A 127 0.39 -8.57 -16.26
N ALA A 128 1.37 -7.86 -15.70
CA ALA A 128 1.22 -6.44 -15.40
C ALA A 128 1.03 -5.60 -16.67
N ALA A 129 1.81 -5.89 -17.72
CA ALA A 129 1.67 -5.22 -19.01
C ALA A 129 0.32 -5.49 -19.70
N GLN A 130 -0.27 -6.67 -19.52
CA GLN A 130 -1.59 -6.99 -20.07
C GLN A 130 -2.74 -6.30 -19.32
N GLN A 131 -2.52 -5.95 -18.06
CA GLN A 131 -3.51 -5.30 -17.20
C GLN A 131 -3.43 -3.77 -17.25
N ASP A 132 -2.38 -3.20 -17.84
CA ASP A 132 -2.17 -1.76 -17.93
C ASP A 132 -2.32 -1.25 -19.38
N PRO A 133 -3.26 -0.34 -19.66
CA PRO A 133 -3.51 0.17 -21.00
C PRO A 133 -2.35 1.01 -21.58
N ARG A 134 -1.39 1.47 -20.76
CA ARG A 134 -0.22 2.25 -21.18
C ARG A 134 0.91 1.37 -21.73
N LEU A 135 0.81 0.06 -21.58
CA LEU A 135 1.85 -0.89 -21.92
C LEU A 135 1.39 -1.79 -23.06
N GLU A 136 2.26 -2.00 -24.05
CA GLU A 136 1.97 -2.86 -25.19
C GLU A 136 3.08 -3.89 -25.38
N LEU A 137 2.69 -5.17 -25.42
CA LEU A 137 3.60 -6.29 -25.69
C LEU A 137 3.70 -6.54 -27.20
N ARG A 138 4.94 -6.53 -27.71
CA ARG A 138 5.29 -6.89 -29.09
C ARG A 138 6.29 -8.05 -29.05
N GLY A 139 5.76 -9.26 -28.91
CA GLY A 139 6.57 -10.46 -28.73
C GLY A 139 7.37 -10.41 -27.41
N PRO A 140 8.71 -10.55 -27.42
CA PRO A 140 9.54 -10.46 -26.22
C PRO A 140 9.77 -9.01 -25.74
N LEU A 141 9.36 -8.02 -26.55
CA LEU A 141 9.55 -6.61 -26.27
C LEU A 141 8.31 -6.00 -25.62
N LEU A 142 8.55 -5.10 -24.70
CA LEU A 142 7.55 -4.22 -24.12
C LEU A 142 7.82 -2.79 -24.57
N LYS A 143 6.76 -2.05 -24.91
CA LYS A 143 6.83 -0.62 -25.23
C LYS A 143 5.67 0.13 -24.58
N LEU A 144 5.77 1.45 -24.57
CA LEU A 144 4.63 2.31 -24.26
C LEU A 144 3.59 2.20 -25.38
N ALA A 145 2.33 2.07 -24.99
CA ALA A 145 1.21 2.22 -25.89
C ALA A 145 1.10 3.70 -26.28
N HIS A 146 1.06 3.97 -27.59
CA HIS A 146 0.84 5.28 -28.19
C HIS A 146 -0.51 5.28 -28.88
#